data_AF-A0A246TNC8-F1
#
_entry.id   AF-A0A246TNC8-F1
#
_cell.length_a   1.000
_cell.length_b   1.000
_cell.length_c   1.000
_cell.angle_alpha   90.00
_cell.angle_beta   90.00
_cell.angle_gamma   90.00
#
_symmetry.space_group_name_H-M   'P 1'
#
loop_
_entity.id
_entity.type
_entity.pdbx_description
1 polymer ?
#
loop_
_entity_poly.entity_id
_entity_poly.type
_entity_poly.pdbx_seq_one_letter_code
_entity_poly.pdbx_strand_id
1 'polypeptide(L)'
;MTLLALCLAAWIGTLRGARQYRTDPPVASGLQVLRIMPGGIEGTPPEVYFALGEPYAYNAYDLSQGKRLYSWFGCPSCHGDGRGASGPSFLDGWWLYGPGLTSIVASIRDGRPHGMPAFSEKMTIDQIWQLAGYIQTIGAYSARTGAPSRNDDRHTRPAENRAPASILFDEGPVGTNPQQGPTP
;
A
#
# COMPACT_ATOMS: atom_id res chain seq x y z
N MET A 1 -34.17 34.80 -34.89
CA MET A 1 -34.11 34.86 -33.41
C MET A 1 -33.67 33.54 -32.78
N THR A 2 -34.13 32.38 -33.25
CA THR A 2 -33.79 31.05 -32.71
C THR A 2 -32.33 30.61 -32.93
N LEU A 3 -31.71 30.94 -34.06
CA LEU A 3 -30.31 30.62 -34.34
C LEU A 3 -29.32 31.35 -33.41
N LEU A 4 -29.62 32.60 -33.05
CA LEU A 4 -28.77 33.39 -32.16
C LEU A 4 -28.77 32.81 -30.73
N ALA A 5 -29.92 32.30 -30.29
CA ALA A 5 -30.09 31.68 -28.97
C ALA A 5 -29.32 30.36 -28.85
N LEU A 6 -29.25 29.56 -29.94
CA LEU A 6 -28.47 28.32 -29.97
C LEU A 6 -26.96 28.59 -29.92
N CYS A 7 -26.48 29.61 -30.65
CA CYS A 7 -25.07 30.02 -30.59
C CYS A 7 -24.70 30.55 -29.20
N LEU A 8 -25.57 31.32 -28.55
CA LEU A 8 -25.34 31.82 -27.20
C LEU A 8 -25.28 30.68 -26.18
N ALA A 9 -26.18 29.70 -26.28
CA ALA A 9 -26.20 28.53 -25.40
C ALA A 9 -24.95 27.65 -25.58
N ALA A 10 -24.48 27.47 -26.82
CA ALA A 10 -23.23 26.77 -27.10
C ALA A 10 -22.01 27.49 -26.52
N TRP A 11 -21.96 28.83 -26.63
CA TRP A 11 -20.86 29.62 -26.11
C TRP A 11 -20.81 29.61 -24.57
N ILE A 12 -21.97 29.74 -23.91
CA ILE A 12 -22.09 29.59 -22.46
C ILE A 12 -21.71 28.17 -22.01
N GLY A 13 -22.07 27.14 -22.79
CA GLY A 13 -21.69 25.75 -22.51
C GLY A 13 -20.19 25.47 -22.57
N THR A 14 -19.44 26.24 -23.37
CA THR A 14 -17.97 26.19 -23.44
C THR A 14 -17.27 27.00 -22.35
N LEU A 15 -17.97 27.92 -21.69
CA LEU A 15 -17.48 28.66 -20.52
C LEU A 15 -17.49 27.82 -19.23
N ARG A 16 -17.31 26.49 -19.30
CA ARG A 16 -17.04 25.69 -18.11
C ARG A 16 -15.77 26.22 -17.47
N GLY A 17 -15.94 27.00 -16.40
CA GLY A 17 -14.86 27.55 -15.61
C GLY A 17 -13.86 26.45 -15.27
N ALA A 18 -12.58 26.78 -15.32
CA ALA A 18 -11.51 25.89 -14.91
C ALA A 18 -11.92 25.25 -13.58
N ARG A 19 -12.02 23.91 -13.56
CA ARG A 19 -12.29 23.17 -12.33
C ARG A 19 -11.12 23.45 -11.39
N GLN A 20 -11.27 24.44 -10.52
CA GLN A 20 -10.35 24.63 -9.43
C GLN A 20 -10.55 23.44 -8.50
N TYR A 21 -9.49 22.66 -8.34
CA TYR A 21 -9.45 21.56 -7.39
C TYR A 21 -9.54 22.16 -5.99
N ARG A 22 -10.76 22.22 -5.44
CA ARG A 22 -11.01 22.60 -4.05
C ARG A 22 -10.74 21.35 -3.23
N THR A 23 -9.58 21.28 -2.60
CA THR A 23 -9.35 20.33 -1.53
C THR A 23 -10.33 20.65 -0.40
N ASP A 24 -11.07 19.64 0.06
CA ASP A 24 -11.92 19.79 1.23
C ASP A 24 -11.06 20.17 2.45
N PRO A 25 -11.57 20.98 3.39
CA PRO A 25 -10.84 21.47 4.56
C PRO A 25 -10.03 20.41 5.35
N PRO A 26 -10.50 19.16 5.57
CA PRO A 26 -9.69 18.14 6.27
C PRO A 26 -8.38 17.80 5.55
N VAL A 27 -8.39 17.79 4.21
CA VAL A 27 -7.21 17.47 3.39
C VAL A 27 -6.15 18.56 3.55
N ALA A 28 -6.57 19.83 3.58
CA ALA A 28 -5.67 20.97 3.73
C ALA A 28 -5.00 21.02 5.12
N SER A 29 -5.69 20.64 6.20
CA SER A 29 -5.10 20.58 7.54
C SER A 29 -4.09 19.44 7.70
N GLY A 30 -4.32 18.28 7.07
CA GLY A 30 -3.37 17.15 7.10
C GLY A 30 -2.06 17.45 6.38
N LEU A 31 -2.13 18.19 5.26
CA LEU A 31 -0.98 18.68 4.49
C LEU A 31 0.00 19.54 5.33
N GLN A 32 -0.51 20.29 6.30
CA GLN A 32 0.32 21.20 7.11
C GLN A 32 1.14 20.47 8.18
N VAL A 33 0.66 19.34 8.69
CA VAL A 33 1.38 18.47 9.64
C VAL A 33 2.51 17.71 8.94
N LEU A 34 2.29 17.28 7.69
CA LEU A 34 3.28 16.55 6.89
C LEU A 34 4.48 17.43 6.49
N ARG A 35 4.26 18.73 6.28
CA ARG A 35 5.33 19.72 6.02
C ARG A 35 6.34 19.86 7.18
N ILE A 36 5.98 19.41 8.38
CA ILE A 36 6.78 19.57 9.60
C ILE A 36 7.64 18.32 9.89
N MET A 37 7.45 17.21 9.16
CA MET A 37 8.26 16.00 9.37
C MET A 37 9.67 16.16 8.75
N PRO A 38 10.76 16.09 9.55
CA PRO A 38 12.11 16.26 9.05
C PRO A 38 12.61 14.93 8.47
N GLY A 39 12.84 14.88 7.16
CA GLY A 39 13.37 13.70 6.48
C GLY A 39 12.66 13.47 5.15
N GLY A 40 13.10 14.17 4.11
CA GLY A 40 12.62 13.98 2.74
C GLY A 40 12.94 12.58 2.25
N ILE A 41 12.01 11.66 2.44
CA ILE A 41 11.92 10.42 1.67
C ILE A 41 11.01 10.69 0.48
N GLU A 42 11.59 10.68 -0.72
CA GLU A 42 10.83 10.29 -1.90
C GLU A 42 10.21 8.92 -1.56
N GLY A 43 8.90 8.81 -1.45
CA GLY A 43 8.27 7.71 -0.69
C GLY A 43 7.63 8.14 0.61
N THR A 44 7.20 9.38 0.70
CA THR A 44 6.02 9.74 1.50
C THR A 44 4.78 9.28 0.73
N PRO A 45 3.74 8.70 1.37
CA PRO A 45 2.43 8.49 0.74
C PRO A 45 1.95 9.78 0.08
N PRO A 46 1.10 9.70 -0.97
CA PRO A 46 0.49 10.89 -1.52
C PRO A 46 -0.20 11.65 -0.38
N GLU A 47 0.02 12.96 -0.33
CA GLU A 47 -0.39 13.83 0.78
C GLU A 47 -1.89 13.70 1.10
N VAL A 48 -2.68 13.35 0.09
CA VAL A 48 -4.12 13.05 0.17
C VAL A 48 -4.44 11.82 1.05
N TYR A 49 -3.66 10.74 1.01
CA TYR A 49 -3.97 9.50 1.75
C TYR A 49 -3.88 9.69 3.27
N PHE A 50 -2.84 10.38 3.75
CA PHE A 50 -2.70 10.67 5.17
C PHE A 50 -3.64 11.78 5.64
N ALA A 51 -3.91 12.78 4.79
CA ALA A 51 -4.83 13.85 5.15
C ALA A 51 -6.30 13.39 5.21
N LEU A 52 -6.64 12.27 4.56
CA LEU A 52 -7.93 11.60 4.66
C LEU A 52 -8.00 10.53 5.77
N GLY A 53 -6.87 10.20 6.42
CA GLY A 53 -6.83 9.17 7.46
C GLY A 53 -7.06 7.75 6.95
N GLU A 54 -6.83 7.49 5.66
CA GLU A 54 -7.09 6.20 4.99
C GLU A 54 -5.78 5.62 4.45
N PRO A 55 -4.93 4.96 5.26
CA PRO A 55 -3.69 4.38 4.75
C PRO A 55 -3.97 3.19 3.82
N TYR A 56 -3.12 2.97 2.83
CA TYR A 56 -3.11 1.80 1.92
C TYR A 56 -3.22 0.42 2.61
N ALA A 57 -2.97 0.39 3.91
CA ALA A 57 -3.07 -0.75 4.81
C ALA A 57 -4.52 -1.11 5.25
N TYR A 58 -5.50 -0.23 5.05
CA TYR A 58 -6.84 -0.35 5.65
C TYR A 58 -7.99 -0.29 4.65
N ASN A 59 -7.77 0.23 3.44
CA ASN A 59 -8.78 0.25 2.38
C ASN A 59 -8.76 -1.07 1.57
N ALA A 60 -9.93 -1.71 1.43
CA ALA A 60 -10.07 -2.97 0.70
C ALA A 60 -9.67 -2.85 -0.79
N TYR A 61 -9.90 -1.70 -1.42
CA TYR A 61 -9.48 -1.48 -2.81
C TYR A 61 -7.96 -1.54 -2.94
N ASP A 62 -7.22 -0.80 -2.10
CA ASP A 62 -5.76 -0.75 -2.16
C ASP A 62 -5.13 -2.11 -1.84
N LEU A 63 -5.67 -2.82 -0.85
CA LEU A 63 -5.23 -4.18 -0.54
C LEU A 63 -5.48 -5.14 -1.71
N SER A 64 -6.59 -4.98 -2.43
CA SER A 64 -6.89 -5.78 -3.62
C SER A 64 -5.96 -5.47 -4.79
N GLN A 65 -5.59 -4.20 -4.98
CA GLN A 65 -4.57 -3.82 -5.96
C GLN A 65 -3.21 -4.39 -5.58
N GLY A 66 -2.79 -4.23 -4.32
CA GLY A 66 -1.55 -4.80 -3.79
C GLY A 66 -1.46 -6.31 -4.00
N LYS A 67 -2.55 -7.04 -3.78
CA LYS A 67 -2.63 -8.48 -4.04
C LYS A 67 -2.41 -8.85 -5.50
N ARG A 68 -3.01 -8.10 -6.43
CA ARG A 68 -2.79 -8.28 -7.87
C ARG A 68 -1.34 -8.00 -8.25
N LEU A 69 -0.79 -6.89 -7.76
CA LEU A 69 0.59 -6.48 -7.99
C LEU A 69 1.58 -7.53 -7.48
N TYR A 70 1.34 -8.10 -6.29
CA TYR A 70 2.17 -9.16 -5.73
C TYR A 70 2.33 -10.32 -6.72
N SER A 71 1.22 -10.77 -7.31
CA SER A 71 1.21 -11.85 -8.29
C SER A 71 1.85 -11.43 -9.62
N TRP A 72 1.48 -10.27 -10.16
CA TRP A 72 1.93 -9.80 -11.47
C TRP A 72 3.42 -9.51 -11.55
N PHE A 73 4.01 -9.01 -10.48
CA PHE A 73 5.43 -8.66 -10.44
C PHE A 73 6.32 -9.80 -9.93
N GLY A 74 5.77 -11.01 -9.83
CA GLY A 74 6.55 -12.21 -9.54
C GLY A 74 7.04 -12.31 -8.09
N CYS A 75 6.50 -11.51 -7.16
CA CYS A 75 6.84 -11.60 -5.74
C CYS A 75 6.71 -13.03 -5.17
N PRO A 76 5.69 -13.84 -5.56
CA PRO A 76 5.59 -15.22 -5.12
C PRO A 76 6.74 -16.13 -5.53
N SER A 77 7.50 -15.80 -6.57
CA SER A 77 8.64 -16.65 -6.98
C SER A 77 9.71 -16.77 -5.89
N CYS A 78 9.90 -15.71 -5.10
CA CYS A 78 10.90 -15.67 -4.05
C CYS A 78 10.28 -15.75 -2.65
N HIS A 79 9.15 -15.09 -2.44
CA HIS A 79 8.50 -15.04 -1.12
C HIS A 79 7.40 -16.08 -0.96
N GLY A 80 7.12 -16.85 -2.02
CA GLY A 80 6.00 -17.79 -2.08
C GLY A 80 4.69 -17.06 -1.87
N ASP A 81 3.77 -17.77 -1.25
CA ASP A 81 2.54 -17.19 -0.75
C ASP A 81 2.82 -16.15 0.38
N GLY A 82 4.05 -16.00 0.88
CA GLY A 82 4.45 -15.16 2.02
C GLY A 82 5.16 -15.94 3.13
N ARG A 83 5.25 -17.27 2.98
CA ARG A 83 6.02 -18.17 3.85
C ARG A 83 7.53 -18.10 3.62
N GLY A 84 7.96 -17.38 2.58
CA GLY A 84 9.34 -17.40 2.11
C GLY A 84 9.63 -18.60 1.21
N ALA A 85 10.67 -18.47 0.40
CA ALA A 85 11.24 -19.55 -0.40
C ALA A 85 12.74 -19.25 -0.60
N SER A 86 13.13 -18.62 -1.71
CA SER A 86 14.47 -18.05 -1.87
C SER A 86 14.61 -16.68 -1.19
N GLY A 87 13.49 -15.98 -0.93
CA GLY A 87 13.40 -14.77 -0.14
C GLY A 87 12.81 -15.02 1.27
N PRO A 88 12.92 -14.04 2.19
CA PRO A 88 12.46 -14.18 3.57
C PRO A 88 10.94 -14.36 3.68
N SER A 89 10.52 -14.97 4.79
CA SER A 89 9.12 -15.07 5.18
C SER A 89 8.60 -13.71 5.68
N PHE A 90 7.31 -13.47 5.50
CA PHE A 90 6.60 -12.35 6.14
C PHE A 90 5.81 -12.80 7.38
N LEU A 91 5.80 -14.11 7.67
CA LEU A 91 4.97 -14.74 8.71
C LEU A 91 5.76 -15.10 9.97
N ASP A 92 7.09 -15.09 9.90
CA ASP A 92 8.00 -15.55 10.96
C ASP A 92 8.38 -14.47 11.98
N GLY A 93 7.89 -13.24 11.80
CA GLY A 93 8.09 -12.13 12.72
C GLY A 93 9.39 -11.37 12.49
N TRP A 94 10.23 -11.87 11.57
CA TRP A 94 11.56 -11.36 11.32
C TRP A 94 11.57 -10.37 10.17
N TRP A 95 11.38 -9.09 10.52
CA TRP A 95 11.40 -8.00 9.54
C TRP A 95 12.77 -7.33 9.49
N LEU A 96 13.71 -7.88 8.72
CA LEU A 96 15.10 -7.42 8.65
C LEU A 96 15.26 -5.89 8.47
N TYR A 97 14.35 -5.27 7.72
CA TYR A 97 14.35 -3.82 7.43
C TYR A 97 13.24 -3.05 8.14
N GLY A 98 12.52 -3.70 9.07
CA GLY A 98 11.40 -3.14 9.82
C GLY A 98 10.02 -3.53 9.27
N PRO A 99 9.02 -3.75 10.14
CA PRO A 99 7.64 -4.13 9.76
C PRO A 99 6.76 -2.94 9.36
N GLY A 100 7.30 -1.72 9.47
CA GLY A 100 6.59 -0.48 9.18
C GLY A 100 6.26 -0.35 7.69
N LEU A 101 5.14 0.29 7.37
CA LEU A 101 4.70 0.43 5.98
C LEU A 101 5.72 1.21 5.14
N THR A 102 6.33 2.25 5.70
CA THR A 102 7.43 3.02 5.09
C THR A 102 8.67 2.14 4.80
N SER A 103 9.06 1.29 5.75
CA SER A 103 10.18 0.35 5.61
C SER A 103 9.95 -0.67 4.48
N ILE A 104 8.72 -1.17 4.37
CA ILE A 104 8.33 -2.10 3.31
C ILE A 104 8.35 -1.38 1.95
N VAL A 105 7.81 -0.17 1.87
CA VAL A 105 7.84 0.67 0.65
C VAL A 105 9.28 0.92 0.21
N ALA A 106 10.16 1.33 1.11
CA ALA A 106 11.57 1.55 0.78
C ALA A 106 12.24 0.26 0.29
N SER A 107 11.92 -0.90 0.89
CA SER A 107 12.44 -2.20 0.45
C SER A 107 11.98 -2.57 -0.96
N ILE A 108 10.71 -2.33 -1.30
CA ILE A 108 10.18 -2.61 -2.64
C ILE A 108 10.75 -1.62 -3.66
N ARG A 109 10.74 -0.33 -3.33
CA ARG A 109 11.19 0.74 -4.23
C ARG A 109 12.66 0.57 -4.60
N ASP A 110 13.52 0.43 -3.59
CA ASP A 110 14.97 0.48 -3.76
C ASP A 110 15.58 -0.92 -3.91
N GLY A 111 14.78 -1.97 -3.70
CA GLY A 111 15.27 -3.34 -3.62
C GLY A 111 16.10 -3.58 -2.35
N ARG A 112 16.65 -4.79 -2.25
CA ARG A 112 17.56 -5.19 -1.15
C ARG A 112 18.69 -6.07 -1.67
N PRO A 113 19.87 -6.03 -1.01
CA PRO A 113 20.97 -6.95 -1.33
C PRO A 113 20.52 -8.41 -1.31
N HIS A 114 21.30 -9.29 -1.94
CA HIS A 114 21.03 -10.73 -2.02
C HIS A 114 19.83 -11.13 -2.89
N GLY A 115 19.47 -10.31 -3.89
CA GLY A 115 18.63 -10.75 -5.01
C GLY A 115 17.20 -10.21 -5.04
N MET A 116 16.82 -9.28 -4.14
CA MET A 116 15.55 -8.55 -4.27
C MET A 116 15.74 -7.33 -5.19
N PRO A 117 15.16 -7.33 -6.41
CA PRO A 117 15.32 -6.21 -7.34
C PRO A 117 14.59 -4.96 -6.86
N ALA A 118 15.04 -3.80 -7.34
CA ALA A 118 14.32 -2.54 -7.20
C ALA A 118 13.09 -2.51 -8.13
N PHE A 119 11.98 -1.95 -7.64
CA PHE A 119 10.73 -1.81 -8.41
C PHE A 119 10.34 -0.36 -8.71
N SER A 120 11.17 0.62 -8.32
CA SER A 120 10.94 2.05 -8.58
C SER A 120 10.69 2.39 -10.06
N GLU A 121 11.36 1.68 -10.98
CA GLU A 121 11.21 1.89 -12.42
C GLU A 121 10.06 1.09 -13.04
N LYS A 122 9.48 0.15 -12.29
CA LYS A 122 8.46 -0.80 -12.77
C LYS A 122 7.06 -0.53 -12.24
N MET A 123 6.97 0.19 -11.14
CA MET A 123 5.73 0.53 -10.46
C MET A 123 5.70 2.02 -10.13
N THR A 124 4.52 2.61 -10.21
CA THR A 124 4.28 3.93 -9.63
C THR A 124 4.39 3.88 -8.11
N ILE A 125 4.63 5.02 -7.47
CA ILE A 125 4.74 5.08 -6.01
C ILE A 125 3.46 4.58 -5.32
N ASP A 126 2.28 4.92 -5.86
CA ASP A 126 0.99 4.45 -5.36
C ASP A 126 0.87 2.92 -5.41
N GLN A 127 1.31 2.30 -6.49
CA GLN A 127 1.32 0.84 -6.60
C GLN A 127 2.27 0.19 -5.59
N ILE A 128 3.43 0.81 -5.32
CA ILE A 128 4.36 0.32 -4.30
C ILE A 128 3.71 0.40 -2.91
N TRP A 129 3.00 1.49 -2.61
CA TRP A 129 2.25 1.63 -1.36
C TRP A 129 1.11 0.63 -1.22
N GLN A 130 0.34 0.40 -2.28
CA GLN A 130 -0.71 -0.63 -2.32
C GLN A 130 -0.13 -2.02 -2.07
N LEU A 131 0.98 -2.34 -2.73
CA LEU A 131 1.69 -3.61 -2.56
C LEU A 131 2.22 -3.77 -1.13
N ALA A 132 2.83 -2.73 -0.56
CA ALA A 132 3.29 -2.73 0.82
C ALA A 132 2.14 -2.93 1.82
N GLY A 133 1.00 -2.27 1.56
CA GLY A 133 -0.22 -2.41 2.36
C GLY A 133 -0.69 -3.86 2.40
N TYR A 134 -0.71 -4.51 1.23
CA TYR A 134 -1.05 -5.93 1.11
C TYR A 134 -0.03 -6.84 1.81
N ILE A 135 1.28 -6.66 1.61
CA ILE A 135 2.31 -7.47 2.28
C ILE A 135 2.16 -7.41 3.80
N GLN A 136 1.85 -6.24 4.33
CA GLN A 136 1.62 -6.06 5.76
C GLN A 136 0.36 -6.83 6.24
N THR A 137 -0.64 -7.08 5.39
CA THR A 137 -1.77 -7.96 5.73
C THR A 137 -1.39 -9.44 5.73
N ILE A 138 -0.41 -9.86 4.93
CA ILE A 138 0.10 -11.24 4.94
C ILE A 138 0.77 -11.52 6.28
N GLY A 139 1.67 -10.63 6.72
CA GLY A 139 2.42 -10.76 7.97
C GLY A 139 1.78 -10.13 9.19
N ALA A 140 0.50 -9.73 9.13
CA ALA A 140 -0.16 -9.07 10.25
C ALA A 140 -0.37 -10.05 11.42
N TYR A 141 0.24 -9.73 12.56
CA TYR A 141 0.03 -10.41 13.84
C TYR A 141 -1.26 -9.98 14.56
N SER A 142 -1.88 -8.88 14.10
CA SER A 142 -3.14 -8.34 14.61
C SER A 142 -4.17 -8.26 13.49
N ALA A 143 -5.43 -8.55 13.80
CA ALA A 143 -6.52 -8.41 12.83
C ALA A 143 -6.55 -6.99 12.24
N ARG A 144 -6.66 -6.91 10.91
CA ARG A 144 -6.75 -5.65 10.16
C ARG A 144 -8.22 -5.40 9.81
N THR A 145 -8.64 -4.15 9.85
CA THR A 145 -10.01 -3.75 9.49
C THR A 145 -10.25 -3.82 7.98
N GLY A 146 -9.19 -3.69 7.17
CA GLY A 146 -9.22 -3.86 5.71
C GLY A 146 -8.85 -5.27 5.27
N ALA A 147 -9.51 -5.73 4.20
CA ALA A 147 -9.29 -7.04 3.60
C ALA A 147 -9.12 -6.91 2.07
N PRO A 148 -8.12 -7.57 1.45
CA PRO A 148 -8.07 -7.69 0.01
C PRO A 148 -9.23 -8.55 -0.52
N SER A 149 -9.48 -8.44 -1.83
CA SER A 149 -10.44 -9.29 -2.53
C SER A 149 -10.17 -10.77 -2.25
N ARG A 150 -11.26 -11.52 -2.08
CA ARG A 150 -11.20 -12.98 -2.09
C ARG A 150 -10.78 -13.43 -3.49
N ASN A 151 -9.98 -14.49 -3.50
CA ASN A 151 -9.71 -15.25 -4.71
C ASN A 151 -10.52 -16.54 -4.64
N ASP A 152 -10.93 -17.05 -5.81
CA ASP A 152 -11.64 -18.33 -5.92
C ASP A 152 -10.66 -19.53 -6.03
N ASP A 153 -9.36 -19.25 -6.05
CA ASP A 153 -8.30 -20.26 -6.14
C ASP A 153 -8.10 -21.03 -4.83
N ARG A 154 -7.63 -22.27 -4.96
CA ARG A 154 -7.23 -23.11 -3.82
C ARG A 154 -5.92 -22.61 -3.25
N HIS A 155 -6.00 -21.69 -2.29
CA HIS A 155 -4.83 -21.23 -1.55
C HIS A 155 -4.34 -22.28 -0.55
N THR A 156 -3.02 -22.32 -0.36
CA THR A 156 -2.38 -23.13 0.69
C THR A 156 -2.56 -22.55 2.10
N ARG A 157 -3.27 -21.41 2.20
CA ARG A 157 -3.63 -20.76 3.46
C ARG A 157 -5.08 -20.27 3.46
N PRO A 158 -5.66 -20.06 4.66
CA PRO A 158 -6.87 -19.27 4.81
C PRO A 158 -6.65 -17.84 4.29
N ALA A 159 -7.70 -17.26 3.75
CA ALA A 159 -7.65 -15.91 3.19
C ALA A 159 -7.11 -14.89 4.21
N GLU A 160 -6.30 -13.94 3.73
CA GLU A 160 -5.57 -12.93 4.53
C GLU A 160 -6.48 -12.06 5.43
N ASN A 161 -7.80 -12.20 5.26
CA ASN A 161 -8.86 -11.47 5.94
C ASN A 161 -9.61 -12.27 7.02
N ARG A 162 -9.30 -13.55 7.25
CA ARG A 162 -10.07 -14.40 8.18
C ARG A 162 -9.43 -14.61 9.55
N ALA A 163 -8.10 -14.49 9.68
CA ALA A 163 -7.41 -14.52 10.96
C ALA A 163 -5.98 -13.98 10.79
N PRO A 164 -5.39 -13.31 11.81
CA PRO A 164 -3.98 -12.94 11.78
C PRO A 164 -3.11 -14.19 11.58
N ALA A 165 -1.98 -14.02 10.90
CA ALA A 165 -1.04 -15.10 10.57
C ALA A 165 -0.66 -15.95 11.79
N SER A 166 -0.59 -15.32 12.97
CA SER A 166 -0.30 -15.93 14.26
C SER A 166 -1.23 -17.07 14.68
N ILE A 167 -2.48 -17.10 14.20
CA ILE A 167 -3.45 -18.15 14.55
C ILE A 167 -3.36 -19.35 13.60
N LEU A 168 -2.83 -19.16 12.40
CA LEU A 168 -3.01 -20.11 11.29
C LEU A 168 -1.80 -21.00 11.02
N PHE A 169 -0.61 -20.61 11.47
CA PHE A 169 0.62 -21.28 11.04
C PHE A 169 1.35 -22.07 12.13
N ASP A 170 0.97 -22.00 13.41
CA ASP A 170 1.74 -22.59 14.55
C ASP A 170 3.26 -22.24 14.54
N GLU A 171 3.69 -21.42 13.60
CA GLU A 171 4.90 -20.63 13.56
C GLU A 171 4.64 -19.50 14.56
N GLY A 172 5.03 -19.76 15.82
CA GLY A 172 4.64 -18.96 16.97
C GLY A 172 4.84 -17.45 16.80
N PRO A 173 4.13 -16.63 17.59
CA PRO A 173 4.23 -15.19 17.50
C PRO A 173 5.55 -14.76 18.12
N VAL A 174 6.61 -14.67 17.32
CA VAL A 174 7.52 -13.57 17.58
C VAL A 174 6.89 -12.37 16.89
N GLY A 175 6.00 -11.66 17.60
CA GLY A 175 5.93 -10.21 17.35
C GLY A 175 7.36 -9.67 17.31
N THR A 176 7.64 -8.60 16.54
CA THR A 176 8.99 -8.06 16.27
C THR A 176 10.04 -8.60 17.23
N ASN A 177 10.84 -9.58 16.78
CA ASN A 177 11.66 -10.41 17.65
C ASN A 177 12.38 -9.52 18.68
N PRO A 178 12.32 -9.79 20.00
CA PRO A 178 12.98 -8.94 20.99
C PRO A 178 14.49 -8.79 20.79
N GLN A 179 15.13 -9.71 20.06
CA GLN A 179 16.54 -9.66 19.64
C GLN A 179 16.76 -8.86 18.35
N GLN A 180 15.69 -8.47 17.66
CA GLN A 180 15.74 -7.52 16.57
C GLN A 180 16.11 -6.17 17.18
N GLY A 181 17.38 -5.79 17.01
CA GLY A 181 17.90 -4.49 17.46
C GLY A 181 17.08 -3.32 16.90
N PRO A 182 17.30 -2.10 17.43
CA PRO A 182 16.54 -0.93 17.00
C PRO A 182 16.53 -0.84 15.48
N THR A 183 15.31 -0.73 14.96
CA THR A 183 15.04 -0.54 13.53
C THR A 183 15.93 0.60 13.03
N PRO A 184 16.67 0.43 11.92
CA PRO A 184 17.47 1.51 11.36
C PRO A 184 16.61 2.70 10.93
#